data_AF-A0A2C9VQQ1-F1
#
_entry.id   AF-A0A2C9VQQ1-F1
#
_cell.length_a   1.000
_cell.length_b   1.000
_cell.length_c   1.000
_cell.angle_alpha   90.00
_cell.angle_beta   90.00
_cell.angle_gamma   90.00
#
_symmetry.space_group_name_H-M   'P 1'
#
loop_
_entity.id
_entity.type
_entity.pdbx_description
1 polymer ?
#
loop_
_entity_poly.entity_id
_entity_poly.type
_entity_poly.pdbx_seq_one_letter_code
_entity_poly.pdbx_strand_id
1 'polypeptide(L)'
;MCRHKGKLGLFYSMEEFNTENSSQAINCYSRANNIKPGDPVILGNRSAAYSRISQFLKQRPASASEYKPLNGLDPTMHAELALKDAEKVMDLRNNSVNSYILKASALILLEKYELARDVILSGLQVDPFSNPLRASLQNLERSVANTSRRSHKPERSDEFDCTLCLKLLYEPVTTPCGHSFCRSCLFQTMDRGNRCPLCRTVLFISPRTCAISVTLNNIIQKNFPEEYADRKSEHESLTNFGVDLIPLFVMDVVIPCQKFPLHIFEPRYRLMVRRIMEGNHRMGMVILDSATGFIVDFACEVEITECEPLPDGRFYLEVESRRRFRILQSWDQDGYRVAEVEWVQDDPPRMRAELQDITNNAAEYAQSWLRRAKEAARQDRRRLEKLLNVEAMMPTPLDPERFSFWLATLSDRKPYEKLELLRIRDTEERIKRGLVYLRAYEQGSRLR
;
A
#
# COMPACT_ATOMS: atom_id res chain seq x y z
N MET A 1 52.37 36.28 5.35
CA MET A 1 51.57 36.87 6.45
C MET A 1 51.14 38.27 6.03
N CYS A 2 49.83 38.54 5.99
CA CYS A 2 49.13 39.79 5.61
C CYS A 2 49.58 40.61 4.37
N ARG A 3 48.64 40.76 3.42
CA ARG A 3 48.49 41.81 2.38
C ARG A 3 49.70 42.15 1.49
N HIS A 4 49.66 41.74 0.22
CA HIS A 4 49.77 42.60 -0.99
C HIS A 4 49.94 41.73 -2.24
N LYS A 5 48.99 41.85 -3.19
CA LYS A 5 49.24 42.08 -4.62
C LYS A 5 47.90 42.01 -5.36
N GLY A 6 47.42 43.19 -5.73
CA GLY A 6 46.34 43.33 -6.69
C GLY A 6 46.89 43.34 -8.12
N LYS A 7 45.94 43.09 -9.04
CA LYS A 7 45.95 43.33 -10.49
C LYS A 7 46.72 42.35 -11.39
N LEU A 8 45.99 42.02 -12.46
CA LEU A 8 46.38 41.56 -13.79
C LEU A 8 46.64 40.06 -13.99
N GLY A 9 45.61 39.41 -14.54
CA GLY A 9 45.72 38.69 -15.80
C GLY A 9 46.53 37.41 -15.79
N LEU A 10 45.86 36.28 -15.56
CA LEU A 10 46.28 35.00 -16.10
C LEU A 10 45.06 34.34 -16.74
N PHE A 11 44.96 34.54 -18.06
CA PHE A 11 44.49 33.49 -18.95
C PHE A 11 45.25 32.22 -18.57
N TYR A 12 44.57 31.28 -17.91
CA TYR A 12 45.01 29.90 -17.92
C TYR A 12 44.24 29.18 -19.01
N SER A 13 45.03 28.68 -19.94
CA SER A 13 44.72 27.78 -21.04
C SER A 13 43.83 26.62 -20.63
N MET A 14 43.00 26.19 -21.59
CA MET A 14 42.39 24.86 -21.63
C MET A 14 43.49 23.81 -21.51
N GLU A 15 43.62 23.14 -20.37
CA GLU A 15 44.08 21.74 -20.20
C GLU A 15 44.22 21.44 -18.69
N GLU A 16 43.69 20.28 -18.26
CA GLU A 16 43.65 19.69 -16.90
C GLU A 16 42.64 20.26 -15.87
N PHE A 17 41.38 19.80 -15.98
CA PHE A 17 40.30 20.09 -15.02
C PHE A 17 40.04 18.88 -14.09
N ASN A 18 40.39 18.98 -12.80
CA ASN A 18 40.26 17.89 -11.82
C ASN A 18 39.02 18.08 -10.91
N THR A 19 38.26 17.02 -10.62
CA THR A 19 37.09 17.01 -9.71
C THR A 19 37.39 17.59 -8.33
N GLU A 20 38.62 17.40 -7.86
CA GLU A 20 39.08 17.88 -6.57
C GLU A 20 39.05 19.41 -6.50
N ASN A 21 39.39 20.10 -7.58
CA ASN A 21 39.40 21.57 -7.62
C ASN A 21 37.99 22.15 -7.55
N SER A 22 37.01 21.50 -8.17
CA SER A 22 35.61 21.97 -8.15
C SER A 22 34.94 21.69 -6.81
N SER A 23 35.18 20.52 -6.20
CA SER A 23 34.69 20.19 -4.86
C SER A 23 35.30 21.10 -3.78
N GLN A 24 36.59 21.41 -3.89
CA GLN A 24 37.25 22.40 -3.04
C GLN A 24 36.64 23.80 -3.22
N ALA A 25 36.34 24.20 -4.46
CA ALA A 25 35.68 25.47 -4.74
C ALA A 25 34.29 25.56 -4.08
N ILE A 26 33.47 24.51 -4.15
CA ILE A 26 32.16 24.46 -3.47
C ILE A 26 32.32 24.62 -1.96
N ASN A 27 33.29 23.94 -1.36
CA ASN A 27 33.55 24.05 0.08
C ASN A 27 33.96 25.49 0.46
N CYS A 28 34.89 26.09 -0.29
CA CYS A 28 35.31 27.47 -0.10
C CYS A 28 34.14 28.46 -0.21
N TYR A 29 33.31 28.35 -1.24
CA TYR A 29 32.13 29.23 -1.39
C TYR A 29 31.06 28.97 -0.34
N SER A 30 30.90 27.73 0.11
CA SER A 30 29.96 27.40 1.19
C SER A 30 30.38 28.01 2.52
N ARG A 31 31.68 27.92 2.86
CA ARG A 31 32.25 28.62 4.03
C ARG A 31 32.11 30.14 3.90
N ALA A 32 32.39 30.70 2.72
CA ALA A 32 32.23 32.12 2.47
C ALA A 32 30.76 32.58 2.62
N ASN A 33 29.81 31.77 2.15
CA ASN A 33 28.38 32.05 2.30
C ASN A 33 27.90 31.96 3.76
N ASN A 34 28.55 31.17 4.61
CA ASN A 34 28.26 31.16 6.05
C ASN A 34 28.75 32.43 6.75
N ILE A 35 29.84 33.04 6.25
CA ILE A 35 30.38 34.29 6.79
C ILE A 35 29.56 35.50 6.30
N LYS A 36 29.18 35.50 5.02
CA LYS A 36 28.40 36.57 4.41
C LYS A 36 27.20 36.00 3.63
N PRO A 37 26.12 35.65 4.33
CA PRO A 37 24.95 35.06 3.70
C PRO A 37 24.28 36.07 2.76
N GLY A 38 23.86 35.60 1.59
CA GLY A 38 23.14 36.43 0.62
C GLY A 38 24.03 37.34 -0.22
N ASP A 39 25.35 37.16 -0.23
CA ASP A 39 26.20 37.88 -1.20
C ASP A 39 25.99 37.29 -2.61
N PRO A 40 25.49 38.07 -3.60
CA PRO A 40 25.17 37.56 -4.93
C PRO A 40 26.40 37.04 -5.70
N VAL A 41 27.60 37.53 -5.38
CA VAL A 41 28.84 37.07 -6.03
C VAL A 41 29.23 35.69 -5.48
N ILE A 42 29.09 35.47 -4.17
CA ILE A 42 29.37 34.18 -3.55
C ILE A 42 28.37 33.14 -4.04
N LEU A 43 27.08 33.46 -4.02
CA LEU A 43 26.02 32.56 -4.51
C LEU A 43 26.17 32.26 -6.00
N GLY A 44 26.48 33.26 -6.83
CA GLY A 44 26.68 33.06 -8.26
C GLY A 44 27.87 32.14 -8.58
N ASN A 45 29.00 32.33 -7.89
CA ASN A 45 30.16 31.48 -8.06
C ASN A 45 29.91 30.05 -7.54
N ARG A 46 29.15 29.90 -6.45
CA ARG A 46 28.77 28.59 -5.90
C ARG A 46 27.83 27.84 -6.85
N SER A 47 26.83 28.52 -7.41
CA SER A 47 25.93 27.98 -8.43
C SER A 47 26.70 27.50 -9.68
N ALA A 48 27.65 28.30 -10.17
CA ALA A 48 28.51 27.91 -11.28
C ALA A 48 29.38 26.69 -10.96
N ALA A 49 29.93 26.60 -9.74
CA ALA A 49 30.72 25.45 -9.30
C ALA A 49 29.87 24.17 -9.25
N TYR A 50 28.65 24.25 -8.70
CA TYR A 50 27.70 23.13 -8.70
C TYR A 50 27.32 22.68 -10.12
N SER A 51 27.04 23.62 -11.02
CA SER A 51 26.69 23.33 -12.41
C SER A 51 27.84 22.62 -13.14
N ARG A 52 29.09 23.06 -12.93
CA ARG A 52 30.27 22.43 -13.54
C ARG A 52 30.49 21.01 -13.05
N ILE A 53 30.32 20.73 -11.75
CA ILE A 53 30.44 19.36 -11.23
C ILE A 53 29.33 18.47 -11.80
N SER A 54 28.09 18.95 -11.81
CA SER A 54 26.98 18.21 -12.40
C SER A 54 27.26 17.85 -13.87
N GLN A 55 27.73 18.82 -14.67
CA GLN A 55 28.08 18.60 -16.06
C GLN A 55 29.22 17.59 -16.22
N PHE A 56 30.28 17.71 -15.42
CA PHE A 56 31.40 16.77 -15.43
C PHE A 56 30.93 15.34 -15.12
N LEU A 57 30.11 15.17 -14.08
CA LEU A 57 29.61 13.85 -13.69
C LEU A 57 28.66 13.27 -14.76
N LYS A 58 27.84 14.10 -15.42
CA LYS A 58 26.98 13.67 -16.54
C LYS A 58 27.78 13.26 -17.79
N GLN A 59 28.94 13.87 -18.03
CA GLN A 59 29.79 13.59 -19.20
C GLN A 59 30.83 12.49 -18.94
N ARG A 60 30.87 11.91 -17.74
CA ARG A 60 31.82 10.85 -17.40
C ARG A 60 31.50 9.57 -18.19
N PRO A 61 32.48 8.99 -18.92
CA PRO A 61 32.26 7.75 -19.65
C PRO A 61 32.06 6.57 -18.69
N ALA A 62 31.26 5.57 -19.09
CA ALA A 62 30.96 4.40 -18.28
C ALA A 62 32.24 3.66 -17.81
N SER A 63 33.24 3.56 -18.68
CA SER A 63 34.55 2.94 -18.38
C SER A 63 35.31 3.64 -17.24
N ALA A 64 35.12 4.94 -17.03
CA ALA A 64 35.75 5.65 -15.91
C ALA A 64 35.02 5.44 -14.58
N SER A 65 33.77 4.95 -14.61
CA SER A 65 32.95 4.67 -13.41
C SER A 65 33.19 3.25 -12.87
N GLU A 66 33.71 2.33 -13.68
CA GLU A 66 34.02 0.95 -13.29
C GLU A 66 35.22 0.85 -12.32
N TYR A 67 36.22 1.73 -12.46
CA TYR A 67 37.48 1.64 -11.69
C TYR A 67 37.56 2.56 -10.47
N LYS A 68 36.61 3.50 -10.31
CA LYS A 68 36.58 4.41 -9.15
C LYS A 68 35.12 4.77 -8.81
N PRO A 69 34.56 4.25 -7.70
CA PRO A 69 33.21 4.60 -7.29
C PRO A 69 33.10 6.11 -7.01
N LEU A 70 32.00 6.71 -7.44
CA LEU A 70 31.68 8.11 -7.15
C LEU A 70 31.17 8.20 -5.71
N ASN A 71 31.98 8.79 -4.83
CA ASN A 71 31.57 9.14 -3.47
C ASN A 71 31.11 10.61 -3.47
N GLY A 72 29.86 10.89 -3.10
CA GLY A 72 29.34 12.26 -3.04
C GLY A 72 27.86 12.38 -3.45
N LEU A 73 27.43 13.61 -3.71
CA LEU A 73 26.10 13.88 -4.26
C LEU A 73 26.05 13.48 -5.75
N ASP A 74 24.89 13.00 -6.18
CA ASP A 74 24.68 12.66 -7.58
C ASP A 74 24.62 13.93 -8.48
N PRO A 75 24.73 13.80 -9.81
CA PRO A 75 24.75 14.94 -10.72
C PRO A 75 23.46 15.78 -10.66
N THR A 76 22.32 15.16 -10.38
CA THR A 76 21.01 15.82 -10.30
C THR A 76 20.95 16.68 -9.05
N MET A 77 21.37 16.15 -7.90
CA MET A 77 21.47 16.89 -6.64
C MET A 77 22.39 18.12 -6.76
N HIS A 78 23.52 17.99 -7.46
CA HIS A 78 24.37 19.14 -7.77
C HIS A 78 23.66 20.19 -8.63
N ALA A 79 22.89 19.79 -9.63
CA ALA A 79 22.13 20.72 -10.47
C ALA A 79 20.99 21.43 -9.70
N GLU A 80 20.33 20.74 -8.76
CA GLU A 80 19.31 21.35 -7.89
C GLU A 80 19.91 22.39 -6.94
N LEU A 81 21.07 22.11 -6.36
CA LEU A 81 21.81 23.08 -5.54
C LEU A 81 22.26 24.29 -6.37
N ALA A 82 22.67 24.07 -7.62
CA ALA A 82 22.97 25.15 -8.55
C ALA A 82 21.76 26.04 -8.83
N LEU A 83 20.58 25.43 -9.07
CA LEU A 83 19.33 26.12 -9.31
C LEU A 83 18.92 26.97 -8.12
N LYS A 84 18.96 26.40 -6.91
CA LYS A 84 18.63 27.09 -5.66
C LYS A 84 19.47 28.34 -5.43
N ASP A 85 20.77 28.27 -5.72
CA ASP A 85 21.65 29.44 -5.61
C ASP A 85 21.40 30.46 -6.74
N ALA A 86 21.12 29.99 -7.96
CA ALA A 86 20.81 30.86 -9.09
C ALA A 86 19.51 31.65 -8.88
N GLU A 87 18.47 31.02 -8.32
CA GLU A 87 17.21 31.69 -7.98
C GLU A 87 17.42 32.79 -6.95
N LYS A 88 18.18 32.51 -5.89
CA LYS A 88 18.55 33.54 -4.89
C LYS A 88 19.32 34.70 -5.51
N VAL A 89 20.24 34.42 -6.44
CA VAL A 89 20.98 35.48 -7.16
C VAL A 89 20.03 36.31 -8.02
N MET A 90 19.04 35.69 -8.65
CA MET A 90 18.02 36.37 -9.45
C MET A 90 17.13 37.26 -8.57
N ASP A 91 16.69 36.78 -7.41
CA ASP A 91 15.91 37.57 -6.45
C ASP A 91 16.69 38.80 -5.95
N LEU A 92 18.00 38.64 -5.71
CA LEU A 92 18.87 39.72 -5.23
C LEU A 92 19.35 40.67 -6.34
N ARG A 93 19.40 40.21 -7.60
CA ARG A 93 19.91 40.95 -8.77
C ARG A 93 19.06 40.67 -10.01
N ASN A 94 17.82 41.13 -9.99
CA ASN A 94 16.81 40.83 -11.00
C ASN A 94 17.17 41.27 -12.44
N ASN A 95 18.07 42.27 -12.59
CA ASN A 95 18.47 42.82 -13.89
C ASN A 95 19.89 42.42 -14.34
N SER A 96 20.51 41.40 -13.73
CA SER A 96 21.83 40.93 -14.17
C SER A 96 21.70 39.79 -15.16
N VAL A 97 22.22 39.95 -16.39
CA VAL A 97 22.29 38.88 -17.40
C VAL A 97 22.89 37.57 -16.85
N ASN A 98 23.84 37.67 -15.92
CA ASN A 98 24.47 36.52 -15.27
C ASN A 98 23.49 35.68 -14.43
N SER A 99 22.45 36.26 -13.82
CA SER A 99 21.47 35.49 -13.03
C SER A 99 20.64 34.58 -13.93
N TYR A 100 20.24 35.08 -15.11
CA TYR A 100 19.55 34.31 -16.14
C TYR A 100 20.43 33.19 -16.70
N ILE A 101 21.73 33.45 -16.95
CA ILE A 101 22.67 32.42 -17.43
C ILE A 101 22.80 31.28 -16.41
N LEU A 102 22.98 31.60 -15.13
CA LEU A 102 23.13 30.59 -14.07
C LEU A 102 21.86 29.74 -13.93
N LYS A 103 20.69 30.38 -13.89
CA LYS A 103 19.40 29.68 -13.75
C LYS A 103 19.11 28.80 -14.97
N ALA A 104 19.35 29.31 -16.17
CA ALA A 104 19.19 28.52 -17.39
C ALA A 104 20.14 27.32 -17.42
N SER A 105 21.41 27.50 -17.05
CA SER A 105 22.40 26.42 -17.02
C SER A 105 21.98 25.29 -16.06
N ALA A 106 21.48 25.64 -14.88
CA ALA A 106 20.98 24.66 -13.91
C ALA A 106 19.72 23.93 -14.42
N LEU A 107 18.78 24.64 -15.05
CA LEU A 107 17.57 24.03 -15.63
C LEU A 107 17.88 23.08 -16.79
N ILE A 108 18.88 23.41 -17.63
CA ILE A 108 19.37 22.53 -18.70
C ILE A 108 19.95 21.24 -18.10
N LEU A 109 20.73 21.34 -17.03
CA LEU A 109 21.27 20.18 -16.33
C LEU A 109 20.18 19.34 -15.67
N LEU A 110 19.03 19.92 -15.32
CA LEU A 110 17.86 19.20 -14.81
C LEU A 110 16.91 18.72 -15.91
N GLU A 111 17.27 18.89 -17.19
CA GLU A 111 16.46 18.49 -18.34
C GLU A 111 15.08 19.18 -18.41
N LYS A 112 14.95 20.33 -17.72
CA LYS A 112 13.77 21.20 -17.73
C LYS A 112 13.88 22.22 -18.87
N TYR A 113 13.88 21.71 -20.11
CA TYR A 113 14.24 22.50 -21.29
C TYR A 113 13.28 23.65 -21.60
N GLU A 114 11.98 23.48 -21.38
CA GLU A 114 10.98 24.55 -21.58
C GLU A 114 11.22 25.72 -20.62
N LEU A 115 11.35 25.43 -19.33
CA LEU A 115 11.67 26.44 -18.32
C LEU A 115 13.03 27.11 -18.58
N ALA A 116 14.02 26.34 -19.03
CA ALA A 116 15.31 26.90 -19.42
C ALA A 116 15.18 27.88 -20.59
N ARG A 117 14.35 27.55 -21.59
CA ARG A 117 14.08 28.41 -22.76
C ARG A 117 13.46 29.73 -22.32
N ASP A 118 12.43 29.68 -21.46
CA ASP A 118 11.73 30.88 -20.98
C ASP A 118 12.65 31.81 -20.19
N VAL A 119 13.53 31.24 -19.38
CA VAL A 119 14.56 32.00 -18.63
C VAL A 119 15.56 32.65 -19.57
N ILE A 120 16.02 31.94 -20.62
CA ILE A 120 16.95 32.50 -21.61
C ILE A 120 16.30 33.64 -22.39
N LEU A 121 15.04 33.47 -22.83
CA LEU A 121 14.29 34.51 -23.54
C LEU A 121 14.07 35.74 -22.65
N SER A 122 13.72 35.54 -21.38
CA SER A 122 13.63 36.62 -20.39
C SER A 122 14.96 37.36 -20.24
N GLY A 123 16.08 36.64 -20.19
CA GLY A 123 17.42 37.24 -20.14
C GLY A 123 17.78 38.04 -21.40
N LEU A 124 17.37 37.58 -22.58
CA LEU A 124 17.57 38.29 -23.85
C LEU A 124 16.69 39.55 -23.99
N GLN A 125 15.58 39.64 -23.26
CA GLN A 125 14.82 40.90 -23.15
C GLN A 125 15.60 41.96 -22.35
N VAL A 126 16.41 41.53 -21.37
CA VAL A 126 17.27 42.42 -20.56
C VAL A 126 18.51 42.86 -21.33
N ASP A 127 19.17 41.93 -22.04
CA ASP A 127 20.28 42.23 -22.94
C ASP A 127 20.14 41.46 -24.26
N PRO A 128 19.59 42.10 -25.30
CA PRO A 128 19.41 41.49 -26.61
C PRO A 128 20.72 41.02 -27.25
N PHE A 129 21.88 41.60 -26.90
CA PHE A 129 23.17 41.34 -27.54
C PHE A 129 24.06 40.36 -26.75
N SER A 130 23.52 39.73 -25.70
CA SER A 130 24.24 38.74 -24.89
C SER A 130 24.62 37.49 -25.70
N ASN A 131 25.89 37.41 -26.11
CA ASN A 131 26.45 36.25 -26.80
C ASN A 131 26.27 34.93 -26.02
N PRO A 132 26.49 34.87 -24.68
CA PRO A 132 26.29 33.64 -23.92
C PRO A 132 24.85 33.13 -23.93
N LEU A 133 23.85 34.03 -23.84
CA LEU A 133 22.43 33.63 -23.86
C LEU A 133 21.99 33.16 -25.25
N ARG A 134 22.43 33.84 -26.32
CA ARG A 134 22.16 33.40 -27.70
C ARG A 134 22.78 32.04 -28.00
N ALA A 135 24.02 31.81 -27.57
CA ALA A 135 24.68 30.51 -27.71
C ALA A 135 23.98 29.41 -26.90
N SER A 136 23.54 29.73 -25.68
CA SER A 136 22.77 28.81 -24.83
C SER A 136 21.44 28.43 -25.49
N LEU A 137 20.71 29.40 -26.06
CA LEU A 137 19.45 29.15 -26.78
C LEU A 137 19.66 28.24 -28.00
N GLN A 138 20.67 28.51 -28.81
CA GLN A 138 20.97 27.70 -29.99
C GLN A 138 21.37 26.26 -29.62
N ASN A 139 22.16 26.08 -28.56
CA ASN A 139 22.53 24.75 -28.06
C ASN A 139 21.33 24.00 -27.46
N LEU A 140 20.43 24.72 -26.79
CA LEU A 140 19.19 24.18 -26.25
C LEU A 140 18.28 23.68 -27.38
N GLU A 141 18.06 24.49 -28.41
CA GLU A 141 17.23 24.13 -29.58
C GLU A 141 17.80 22.91 -30.32
N ARG A 142 19.13 22.84 -30.50
CA ARG A 142 19.81 21.65 -31.06
C ARG A 142 19.63 20.42 -30.17
N SER A 143 19.71 20.58 -28.85
CA SER A 143 19.51 19.49 -27.91
C SER A 143 18.08 18.98 -27.96
N VAL A 144 17.08 19.86 -27.94
CA VAL A 144 15.65 19.50 -28.04
C VAL A 144 15.33 18.81 -29.38
N ALA A 145 15.93 19.26 -30.49
CA ALA A 145 15.79 18.62 -31.79
C ALA A 145 16.40 17.20 -31.82
N ASN A 146 17.53 16.99 -31.14
CA ASN A 146 18.14 15.66 -30.99
C ASN A 146 17.37 14.76 -30.01
N THR A 147 16.79 15.30 -28.95
CA THR A 147 15.94 14.57 -27.99
C THR A 147 14.61 14.16 -28.63
N SER A 148 14.05 14.95 -29.54
CA SER A 148 12.86 14.58 -30.31
C SER A 148 13.08 13.36 -31.21
N ARG A 149 14.32 13.09 -31.66
CA ARG A 149 14.68 11.83 -32.35
C ARG A 149 14.87 10.63 -31.42
N ARG A 150 15.01 10.86 -30.11
CA ARG A 150 15.08 9.83 -29.06
C ARG A 150 13.76 9.63 -28.30
N SER A 151 12.70 10.35 -28.67
CA SER A 151 11.33 10.13 -28.18
C SER A 151 10.67 8.88 -28.81
N HIS A 152 11.42 7.80 -29.02
CA HIS A 152 10.78 6.51 -29.00
C HIS A 152 10.45 6.23 -27.54
N LYS A 153 9.15 6.20 -27.18
CA LYS A 153 8.72 5.33 -26.06
C LYS A 153 9.46 4.01 -26.32
N PRO A 154 10.34 3.53 -25.42
CA PRO A 154 10.97 2.24 -25.65
C PRO A 154 9.83 1.25 -25.90
N GLU A 155 9.79 0.61 -27.07
CA GLU A 155 8.95 -0.56 -27.25
C GLU A 155 9.26 -1.48 -26.07
N ARG A 156 8.23 -1.83 -25.29
CA ARG A 156 8.41 -2.61 -24.07
C ARG A 156 9.10 -3.91 -24.45
N SER A 157 10.38 -4.03 -24.10
CA SER A 157 11.05 -5.32 -24.06
C SER A 157 10.44 -6.12 -22.91
N ASP A 158 10.29 -7.44 -23.10
CA ASP A 158 9.78 -8.37 -22.07
C ASP A 158 10.68 -8.43 -20.80
N GLU A 159 11.72 -7.59 -20.71
CA GLU A 159 12.69 -7.52 -19.62
C GLU A 159 12.07 -7.02 -18.30
N PHE A 160 10.97 -6.28 -18.36
CA PHE A 160 10.25 -5.78 -17.18
C PHE A 160 9.01 -6.61 -16.84
N ASP A 161 8.88 -7.79 -17.45
CA ASP A 161 7.70 -8.63 -17.28
C ASP A 161 7.92 -9.65 -16.17
N CYS A 162 6.89 -9.83 -15.36
CA CYS A 162 6.87 -10.91 -14.40
C CYS A 162 6.64 -12.22 -15.13
N THR A 163 7.59 -13.14 -15.04
CA THR A 163 7.50 -14.48 -15.66
C THR A 163 6.37 -15.37 -15.11
N LEU A 164 5.68 -14.95 -14.04
CA LEU A 164 4.54 -15.67 -13.47
C LEU A 164 3.20 -15.20 -14.02
N CYS A 165 2.99 -13.89 -14.15
CA CYS A 165 1.73 -13.35 -14.67
C CYS A 165 1.83 -12.84 -16.12
N LEU A 166 3.04 -12.82 -16.69
CA LEU A 166 3.36 -12.33 -18.04
C LEU A 166 2.89 -10.88 -18.28
N LYS A 167 2.90 -10.08 -17.22
CA LYS A 167 2.54 -8.66 -17.22
C LYS A 167 3.67 -7.84 -16.60
N LEU A 168 3.59 -6.52 -16.74
CA LEU A 168 4.57 -5.58 -16.19
C LEU A 168 4.70 -5.82 -14.68
N LEU A 169 5.95 -5.88 -14.22
CA LEU A 169 6.28 -6.02 -12.82
C LEU A 169 5.61 -4.91 -11.98
N TYR A 170 4.78 -5.32 -11.03
CA TYR A 170 4.15 -4.46 -10.04
C TYR A 170 4.69 -4.79 -8.66
N GLU A 171 5.17 -3.77 -7.94
CA GLU A 171 5.93 -3.94 -6.70
C GLU A 171 7.00 -5.04 -6.81
N PRO A 172 7.97 -4.89 -7.73
CA PRO A 172 8.93 -5.94 -8.03
C PRO A 172 9.74 -6.33 -6.79
N VAL A 173 9.89 -7.62 -6.55
CA VAL A 173 10.81 -8.19 -5.55
C VAL A 173 11.89 -8.98 -6.26
N THR A 174 13.14 -8.76 -5.85
CA THR A 174 14.29 -9.50 -6.38
C THR A 174 14.73 -10.53 -5.36
N THR A 175 14.66 -11.80 -5.75
CA THR A 175 15.06 -12.93 -4.90
C THR A 175 16.60 -12.97 -4.74
N PRO A 176 17.14 -13.62 -3.68
CA PRO A 176 18.58 -13.79 -3.50
C PRO A 176 19.31 -14.48 -4.67
N CYS A 177 18.58 -15.23 -5.50
CA CYS A 177 19.12 -15.85 -6.71
C CYS A 177 19.12 -14.93 -7.94
N GLY A 178 18.75 -13.65 -7.80
CA GLY A 178 18.79 -12.63 -8.84
C GLY A 178 17.53 -12.50 -9.70
N HIS A 179 16.54 -13.38 -9.53
CA HIS A 179 15.29 -13.32 -10.30
C HIS A 179 14.27 -12.36 -9.69
N SER A 180 13.58 -11.60 -10.54
CA SER A 180 12.57 -10.61 -10.15
C SER A 180 11.16 -11.03 -10.53
N PHE A 181 10.20 -10.77 -9.63
CA PHE A 181 8.78 -11.10 -9.81
C PHE A 181 7.91 -10.00 -9.20
N CYS A 182 6.62 -9.95 -9.54
CA CYS A 182 5.67 -9.18 -8.74
C CYS A 182 5.66 -9.75 -7.32
N ARG A 183 5.62 -8.89 -6.30
CA ARG A 183 5.55 -9.28 -4.89
C ARG A 183 4.47 -10.34 -4.64
N SER A 184 3.24 -10.05 -5.08
CA SER A 184 2.08 -10.92 -4.94
C SER A 184 2.28 -12.28 -5.63
N CYS A 185 2.79 -12.29 -6.86
CA CYS A 185 3.02 -13.51 -7.65
C CYS A 185 4.06 -14.44 -6.98
N LEU A 186 5.19 -13.89 -6.51
CA LEU A 186 6.20 -14.70 -5.82
C LEU A 186 5.62 -15.36 -4.58
N PHE A 187 4.98 -14.60 -3.70
CA PHE A 187 4.42 -15.16 -2.47
C PHE A 187 3.27 -16.14 -2.71
N GLN A 188 2.51 -15.97 -3.80
CA GLN A 188 1.52 -16.95 -4.21
C GLN A 188 2.14 -18.28 -4.67
N THR A 189 3.28 -18.25 -5.35
CA THR A 189 4.00 -19.49 -5.67
C THR A 189 4.65 -20.13 -4.44
N MET A 190 5.13 -19.31 -3.50
CA MET A 190 5.77 -19.79 -2.28
C MET A 190 4.83 -20.54 -1.34
N ASP A 191 3.51 -20.35 -1.46
CA ASP A 191 2.49 -21.15 -0.78
C ASP A 191 2.58 -22.65 -1.08
N ARG A 192 3.19 -23.05 -2.21
CA ARG A 192 3.38 -24.45 -2.60
C ARG A 192 4.79 -24.96 -2.30
N GLY A 193 5.71 -24.06 -1.97
CA GLY A 193 7.10 -24.40 -1.67
C GLY A 193 8.03 -23.20 -1.77
N ASN A 194 9.07 -23.18 -0.94
CA ASN A 194 10.03 -22.08 -0.82
C ASN A 194 11.12 -22.09 -1.92
N ARG A 195 10.78 -22.38 -3.17
CA ARG A 195 11.73 -22.42 -4.28
C ARG A 195 11.47 -21.30 -5.28
N CYS A 196 12.52 -20.77 -5.88
CA CYS A 196 12.41 -19.82 -6.98
C CYS A 196 11.66 -20.46 -8.15
N PRO A 197 10.60 -19.83 -8.68
CA PRO A 197 9.86 -20.39 -9.82
C PRO A 197 10.69 -20.54 -11.11
N LEU A 198 11.75 -19.74 -11.27
CA LEU A 198 12.61 -19.77 -12.45
C LEU A 198 13.76 -20.78 -12.32
N CYS A 199 14.61 -20.65 -11.31
CA CYS A 199 15.82 -21.48 -11.17
C CYS A 199 15.73 -22.59 -10.12
N ARG A 200 14.61 -22.70 -9.40
CA ARG A 200 14.34 -23.72 -8.35
C ARG A 200 15.24 -23.65 -7.10
N THR A 201 16.10 -22.64 -7.01
CA THR A 201 16.90 -22.34 -5.80
C THR A 201 15.98 -22.16 -4.59
N VAL A 202 16.35 -22.76 -3.46
CA VAL A 202 15.62 -22.60 -2.19
C VAL A 202 15.79 -21.16 -1.70
N LEU A 203 14.67 -20.50 -1.42
CA LEU A 203 14.59 -19.11 -0.97
C LEU A 203 14.27 -19.06 0.52
N PHE A 204 15.19 -18.51 1.31
CA PHE A 204 14.96 -18.24 2.73
C PHE A 204 14.43 -16.81 2.92
N ILE A 205 13.26 -16.54 2.33
CA ILE A 205 12.64 -15.21 2.35
C ILE A 205 11.19 -15.31 2.85
N SER A 206 10.69 -14.19 3.35
CA SER A 206 9.33 -14.00 3.83
C SER A 206 8.80 -12.66 3.33
N PRO A 207 7.48 -12.40 3.39
CA PRO A 207 6.93 -11.07 3.09
C PRO A 207 7.59 -9.94 3.88
N ARG A 208 8.07 -10.22 5.09
CA ARG A 208 8.77 -9.25 5.94
C ARG A 208 10.23 -9.02 5.55
N THR A 209 10.91 -10.03 5.01
CA THR A 209 12.34 -9.98 4.70
C THR A 209 12.63 -9.67 3.23
N CYS A 210 11.67 -9.92 2.32
CA CYS A 210 11.78 -9.58 0.92
C CYS A 210 11.15 -8.20 0.68
N ALA A 211 12.00 -7.17 0.63
CA ALA A 211 11.57 -5.82 0.32
C ALA A 211 11.36 -5.62 -1.19
N ILE A 212 10.52 -4.65 -1.55
CA ILE A 212 10.35 -4.20 -2.93
C ILE A 212 11.69 -3.62 -3.41
N SER A 213 12.10 -4.00 -4.62
CA SER A 213 13.27 -3.44 -5.29
C SER A 213 12.97 -2.01 -5.72
N VAL A 214 13.33 -1.05 -4.87
CA VAL A 214 13.07 0.39 -5.09
C VAL A 214 13.63 0.86 -6.43
N THR A 215 14.85 0.44 -6.78
CA THR A 215 15.49 0.82 -8.04
C THR A 215 14.70 0.30 -9.23
N LEU A 216 14.33 -0.98 -9.25
CA LEU A 216 13.58 -1.58 -10.36
C LEU A 216 12.18 -0.96 -10.46
N ASN A 217 11.52 -0.75 -9.32
CA ASN A 217 10.23 -0.10 -9.25
C ASN A 217 10.26 1.33 -9.82
N ASN A 218 11.26 2.13 -9.47
CA ASN A 218 11.41 3.50 -9.96
C ASN A 218 11.69 3.54 -11.47
N ILE A 219 12.50 2.60 -11.99
CA ILE A 219 12.75 2.46 -13.43
C ILE A 219 11.45 2.14 -14.17
N ILE A 220 10.68 1.19 -13.66
CA ILE A 220 9.40 0.80 -14.26
C ILE A 220 8.41 1.96 -14.25
N GLN A 221 8.19 2.62 -13.11
CA GLN A 221 7.25 3.73 -12.99
C GLN A 221 7.63 4.91 -13.89
N LYS A 222 8.93 5.19 -14.06
CA LYS A 222 9.41 6.29 -14.90
C LYS A 222 9.22 5.98 -16.39
N ASN A 223 9.49 4.74 -16.81
CA ASN A 223 9.47 4.37 -18.22
C ASN A 223 8.09 3.91 -18.72
N PHE A 224 7.25 3.33 -17.84
CA PHE A 224 5.94 2.75 -18.16
C PHE A 224 4.84 3.21 -17.18
N PRO A 225 4.59 4.54 -17.05
CA PRO A 225 3.69 5.07 -16.01
C PRO A 225 2.23 4.64 -16.20
N GLU A 226 1.72 4.61 -17.44
CA GLU A 226 0.34 4.22 -17.76
C GLU A 226 0.12 2.74 -17.43
N GLU A 227 0.97 1.85 -17.93
CA GLU A 227 0.89 0.42 -17.67
C GLU A 227 1.08 0.09 -16.18
N TYR A 228 1.98 0.78 -15.47
CA TYR A 228 2.12 0.60 -14.03
C TYR A 228 0.87 1.04 -13.27
N ALA A 229 0.19 2.10 -13.71
CA ALA A 229 -1.09 2.53 -13.14
C ALA A 229 -2.19 1.48 -13.38
N ASP A 230 -2.23 0.85 -14.57
CA ASP A 230 -3.16 -0.24 -14.85
C ASP A 230 -2.90 -1.45 -13.93
N ARG A 231 -1.62 -1.81 -13.74
CA ARG A 231 -1.23 -2.89 -12.82
C ARG A 231 -1.62 -2.58 -11.37
N LYS A 232 -1.48 -1.31 -10.96
CA LYS A 232 -1.92 -0.83 -9.64
C LYS A 232 -3.43 -0.98 -9.48
N SER A 233 -4.21 -0.54 -10.47
CA SER A 233 -5.68 -0.65 -10.45
C SER A 233 -6.14 -2.11 -10.42
N GLU A 234 -5.52 -2.99 -11.21
CA GLU A 234 -5.77 -4.43 -11.18
C GLU A 234 -5.51 -5.00 -9.78
N HIS A 235 -4.39 -4.64 -9.15
CA HIS A 235 -4.07 -5.11 -7.81
C HIS A 235 -5.05 -4.60 -6.74
N GLU A 236 -5.40 -3.31 -6.77
CA GLU A 236 -6.39 -2.70 -5.87
C GLU A 236 -7.76 -3.37 -6.00
N SER A 237 -8.17 -3.76 -7.20
CA SER A 237 -9.44 -4.48 -7.42
C SER A 237 -9.50 -5.87 -6.77
N LEU A 238 -8.33 -6.50 -6.56
CA LEU A 238 -8.21 -7.84 -5.97
C LEU A 238 -8.07 -7.80 -4.43
N THR A 239 -7.58 -6.70 -3.88
CA THR A 239 -7.40 -6.52 -2.42
C THR A 239 -8.53 -5.72 -1.79
N ASN A 240 -9.19 -4.85 -2.56
CA ASN A 240 -10.29 -4.01 -2.09
C ASN A 240 -11.57 -4.26 -2.92
N PHE A 241 -12.40 -5.17 -2.42
CA PHE A 241 -13.66 -5.58 -3.03
C PHE A 241 -14.76 -4.48 -2.99
N GLY A 242 -14.48 -3.30 -2.44
CA GLY A 242 -15.50 -2.26 -2.26
C GLY A 242 -16.47 -2.59 -1.12
N VAL A 243 -17.69 -2.06 -1.19
CA VAL A 243 -18.69 -2.17 -0.09
C VAL A 243 -19.62 -3.37 -0.27
N ASP A 244 -19.91 -3.76 -1.51
CA ASP A 244 -20.97 -4.74 -1.82
C ASP A 244 -20.45 -6.05 -2.40
N LEU A 245 -19.12 -6.20 -2.54
CA LEU A 245 -18.50 -7.47 -2.89
C LEU A 245 -17.76 -8.04 -1.68
N ILE A 246 -17.92 -9.34 -1.46
CA ILE A 246 -17.29 -10.02 -0.32
C ILE A 246 -16.75 -11.40 -0.74
N PRO A 247 -15.49 -11.73 -0.40
CA PRO A 247 -14.96 -13.07 -0.60
C PRO A 247 -15.59 -14.04 0.40
N LEU A 248 -15.89 -15.26 -0.03
CA LEU A 248 -16.63 -16.25 0.73
C LEU A 248 -15.75 -17.41 1.20
N PHE A 249 -15.81 -17.69 2.49
CA PHE A 249 -15.25 -18.86 3.13
C PHE A 249 -16.35 -19.89 3.39
N VAL A 250 -16.28 -21.02 2.67
CA VAL A 250 -17.29 -22.09 2.75
C VAL A 250 -16.92 -23.06 3.87
N MET A 251 -17.63 -23.03 5.00
CA MET A 251 -17.39 -23.97 6.11
C MET A 251 -18.60 -24.21 7.00
N ASP A 252 -19.09 -23.19 7.71
CA ASP A 252 -20.23 -23.28 8.63
C ASP A 252 -21.04 -21.98 8.60
N VAL A 253 -22.26 -22.07 9.11
CA VAL A 253 -23.15 -20.94 9.31
C VAL A 253 -22.78 -20.24 10.61
N VAL A 254 -22.51 -18.96 10.48
CA VAL A 254 -22.15 -18.08 11.58
C VAL A 254 -23.25 -17.03 11.72
N ILE A 255 -23.59 -16.70 12.95
CA ILE A 255 -24.51 -15.60 13.27
C ILE A 255 -23.71 -14.46 13.90
N PRO A 256 -24.20 -13.21 13.84
CA PRO A 256 -23.55 -12.08 14.50
C PRO A 256 -23.23 -12.31 15.98
N CYS A 257 -22.26 -11.54 16.51
CA CYS A 257 -21.84 -11.54 17.91
C CYS A 257 -21.12 -12.82 18.39
N GLN A 258 -20.39 -13.49 17.51
CA GLN A 258 -19.51 -14.64 17.80
C GLN A 258 -18.04 -14.28 17.56
N LYS A 259 -17.15 -14.75 18.44
CA LYS A 259 -15.70 -14.76 18.22
C LYS A 259 -15.20 -16.20 18.25
N PHE A 260 -14.39 -16.59 17.27
CA PHE A 260 -13.86 -17.96 17.18
C PHE A 260 -12.58 -18.03 16.34
N PRO A 261 -11.74 -19.05 16.57
CA PRO A 261 -10.54 -19.27 15.78
C PRO A 261 -10.83 -19.99 14.46
N LEU A 262 -10.00 -19.71 13.44
CA LEU A 262 -9.97 -20.43 12.17
C LEU A 262 -8.53 -20.81 11.79
N HIS A 263 -8.36 -22.04 11.33
CA HIS A 263 -7.08 -22.50 10.79
C HIS A 263 -7.19 -22.67 9.28
N ILE A 264 -6.50 -21.80 8.55
CA ILE A 264 -6.54 -21.73 7.09
C ILE A 264 -5.36 -22.50 6.51
N PHE A 265 -5.64 -23.65 5.93
CA PHE A 265 -4.63 -24.51 5.30
C PHE A 265 -4.80 -24.65 3.77
N GLU A 266 -6.01 -24.53 3.24
CA GLU A 266 -6.26 -24.71 1.81
C GLU A 266 -5.60 -23.57 0.98
N PRO A 267 -4.86 -23.89 -0.10
CA PRO A 267 -4.15 -22.88 -0.92
C PRO A 267 -5.02 -21.72 -1.39
N ARG A 268 -6.27 -21.98 -1.81
CA ARG A 268 -7.21 -20.95 -2.27
C ARG A 268 -7.55 -19.93 -1.18
N TYR A 269 -7.76 -20.38 0.05
CA TYR A 269 -8.10 -19.51 1.17
C TYR A 269 -6.87 -18.81 1.75
N ARG A 270 -5.66 -19.38 1.59
CA ARG A 270 -4.42 -18.68 1.90
C ARG A 270 -4.21 -17.46 1.01
N LEU A 271 -4.54 -17.56 -0.28
CA LEU A 271 -4.56 -16.41 -1.19
C LEU A 271 -5.63 -15.39 -0.78
N MET A 272 -6.86 -15.86 -0.49
CA MET A 272 -7.95 -15.00 -0.04
C MET A 272 -7.57 -14.19 1.21
N VAL A 273 -7.01 -14.85 2.24
CA VAL A 273 -6.58 -14.21 3.49
C VAL A 273 -5.50 -13.15 3.24
N ARG A 274 -4.50 -13.43 2.39
CA ARG A 274 -3.49 -12.42 2.05
C ARG A 274 -4.11 -11.17 1.41
N ARG A 275 -5.04 -11.34 0.46
CA ARG A 275 -5.72 -10.24 -0.20
C ARG A 275 -6.55 -9.40 0.77
N ILE A 276 -7.35 -10.04 1.62
CA ILE A 276 -8.19 -9.30 2.58
C ILE A 276 -7.37 -8.63 3.68
N MET A 277 -6.24 -9.20 4.10
CA MET A 277 -5.32 -8.59 5.07
C MET A 277 -4.52 -7.41 4.49
N GLU A 278 -4.42 -7.30 3.16
CA GLU A 278 -3.94 -6.08 2.48
C GLU A 278 -5.07 -5.05 2.30
N GLY A 279 -6.33 -5.48 2.42
CA GLY A 279 -7.53 -4.67 2.25
C GLY A 279 -8.29 -4.41 3.55
N ASN A 280 -9.56 -4.80 3.60
CA ASN A 280 -10.49 -4.44 4.68
C ASN A 280 -10.66 -5.50 5.78
N HIS A 281 -9.91 -6.60 5.72
CA HIS A 281 -9.89 -7.70 6.69
C HIS A 281 -11.23 -8.45 6.85
N ARG A 282 -12.14 -8.35 5.87
CA ARG A 282 -13.49 -8.93 5.96
C ARG A 282 -13.72 -10.05 4.94
N MET A 283 -14.49 -11.05 5.35
CA MET A 283 -14.94 -12.16 4.50
C MET A 283 -16.33 -12.64 4.92
N GLY A 284 -17.03 -13.34 4.04
CA GLY A 284 -18.34 -13.93 4.30
C GLY A 284 -18.23 -15.39 4.71
N MET A 285 -18.89 -15.77 5.80
CA MET A 285 -19.03 -17.16 6.23
C MET A 285 -20.29 -17.77 5.63
N VAL A 286 -20.13 -18.83 4.83
CA VAL A 286 -21.24 -19.46 4.11
C VAL A 286 -21.16 -20.98 4.20
N ILE A 287 -22.28 -21.62 3.86
CA ILE A 287 -22.35 -23.05 3.56
C ILE A 287 -22.86 -23.28 2.14
N LEU A 288 -22.66 -24.50 1.65
CA LEU A 288 -23.39 -24.99 0.49
C LEU A 288 -24.67 -25.68 0.96
N ASP A 289 -25.74 -25.48 0.20
CA ASP A 289 -26.94 -26.29 0.31
C ASP A 289 -26.60 -27.74 -0.07
N SER A 290 -26.89 -28.69 0.82
CA SER A 290 -26.54 -30.09 0.63
C SER A 290 -27.33 -30.77 -0.47
N ALA A 291 -28.51 -30.27 -0.83
CA ALA A 291 -29.36 -30.83 -1.88
C ALA A 291 -28.95 -30.32 -3.27
N THR A 292 -28.56 -29.04 -3.37
CA THR A 292 -28.30 -28.40 -4.67
C THR A 292 -26.81 -28.18 -4.97
N GLY A 293 -25.96 -28.17 -3.95
CA GLY A 293 -24.54 -27.83 -4.07
C GLY A 293 -24.27 -26.34 -4.30
N PHE A 294 -25.30 -25.50 -4.32
CA PHE A 294 -25.16 -24.04 -4.46
C PHE A 294 -24.96 -23.36 -3.11
N ILE A 295 -24.45 -22.13 -3.12
CA ILE A 295 -24.35 -21.32 -1.91
C ILE A 295 -25.76 -20.94 -1.45
N VAL A 296 -25.95 -20.91 -0.14
CA VAL A 296 -27.19 -20.45 0.49
C VAL A 296 -27.42 -18.95 0.29
N ASP A 297 -28.65 -18.49 0.48
CA ASP A 297 -29.08 -17.11 0.20
C ASP A 297 -28.65 -16.09 1.26
N PHE A 298 -28.41 -16.51 2.50
CA PHE A 298 -27.98 -15.65 3.62
C PHE A 298 -26.67 -16.11 4.24
N ALA A 299 -25.90 -15.14 4.71
CA ALA A 299 -24.59 -15.34 5.30
C ALA A 299 -24.24 -14.24 6.31
N CYS A 300 -23.10 -14.42 6.98
CA CYS A 300 -22.60 -13.45 7.94
C CYS A 300 -21.18 -12.98 7.58
N GLU A 301 -20.99 -11.67 7.62
CA GLU A 301 -19.67 -11.03 7.52
C GLU A 301 -18.89 -11.32 8.81
N VAL A 302 -17.65 -11.76 8.63
CA VAL A 302 -16.66 -11.86 9.72
C VAL A 302 -15.48 -10.96 9.41
N GLU A 303 -14.91 -10.39 10.46
CA GLU A 303 -13.71 -9.57 10.43
C GLU A 303 -12.58 -10.32 11.12
N ILE A 304 -11.39 -10.33 10.50
CA ILE A 304 -10.19 -10.91 11.10
C ILE A 304 -9.65 -9.92 12.14
N THR A 305 -9.72 -10.31 13.42
CA THR A 305 -9.22 -9.51 14.55
C THR A 305 -7.75 -9.80 14.84
N GLU A 306 -7.29 -11.03 14.63
CA GLU A 306 -5.89 -11.44 14.82
C GLU A 306 -5.49 -12.41 13.69
N CYS A 307 -4.26 -12.31 13.21
CA CYS A 307 -3.75 -13.12 12.09
C CYS A 307 -2.30 -13.55 12.35
N GLU A 308 -2.11 -14.84 12.57
CA GLU A 308 -0.80 -15.46 12.78
C GLU A 308 -0.40 -16.30 11.55
N PRO A 309 0.53 -15.81 10.71
CA PRO A 309 1.07 -16.60 9.59
C PRO A 309 2.05 -17.66 10.09
N LEU A 310 1.91 -18.88 9.58
CA LEU A 310 2.77 -20.03 9.87
C LEU A 310 3.90 -20.18 8.81
N PRO A 311 5.03 -20.84 9.15
CA PRO A 311 6.17 -20.96 8.22
C PRO A 311 5.88 -21.71 6.91
N ASP A 312 4.84 -22.54 6.87
CA ASP A 312 4.37 -23.26 5.68
C ASP A 312 3.32 -22.49 4.86
N GLY A 313 3.06 -21.23 5.22
CA GLY A 313 2.10 -20.34 4.57
C GLY A 313 0.67 -20.49 5.08
N ARG A 314 0.40 -21.39 6.04
CA ARG A 314 -0.92 -21.47 6.69
C ARG A 314 -1.17 -20.27 7.59
N PHE A 315 -2.42 -20.05 7.99
CA PHE A 315 -2.78 -18.99 8.93
C PHE A 315 -3.59 -19.55 10.09
N TYR A 316 -3.30 -19.07 11.31
CA TYR A 316 -4.23 -19.13 12.43
C TYR A 316 -4.86 -17.74 12.60
N LEU A 317 -6.19 -17.68 12.58
CA LEU A 317 -6.95 -16.44 12.62
C LEU A 317 -7.85 -16.44 13.84
N GLU A 318 -8.02 -15.28 14.48
CA GLU A 318 -9.18 -15.00 15.33
C GLU A 318 -10.15 -14.12 14.53
N VAL A 319 -11.40 -14.55 14.41
CA VAL A 319 -12.43 -13.83 13.67
C VAL A 319 -13.61 -13.46 14.54
N GLU A 320 -14.22 -12.31 14.25
CA GLU A 320 -15.44 -11.82 14.89
C GLU A 320 -16.54 -11.61 13.85
N SER A 321 -17.71 -12.22 14.07
CA SER A 321 -18.87 -12.06 13.20
C SER A 321 -19.62 -10.75 13.48
N ARG A 322 -19.90 -9.98 12.43
CA ARG A 322 -20.43 -8.62 12.54
C ARG A 322 -21.90 -8.52 12.16
N ARG A 323 -22.20 -8.61 10.87
CA ARG A 323 -23.53 -8.34 10.31
C ARG A 323 -23.89 -9.37 9.25
N ARG A 324 -25.17 -9.48 8.95
CA ARG A 324 -25.70 -10.40 7.96
C ARG A 324 -25.88 -9.73 6.61
N PHE A 325 -25.83 -10.54 5.57
CA PHE A 325 -26.09 -10.10 4.20
C PHE A 325 -26.81 -11.19 3.41
N ARG A 326 -27.51 -10.77 2.37
CA ARG A 326 -28.11 -11.64 1.37
C ARG A 326 -27.19 -11.70 0.16
N ILE A 327 -26.98 -12.89 -0.38
CA ILE A 327 -26.19 -13.11 -1.59
C ILE A 327 -27.09 -12.90 -2.82
N LEU A 328 -26.72 -11.95 -3.68
CA LEU A 328 -27.43 -11.67 -4.93
C LEU A 328 -26.91 -12.59 -6.04
N GLN A 329 -25.59 -12.68 -6.17
CA GLN A 329 -24.91 -13.60 -7.08
C GLN A 329 -23.51 -13.95 -6.57
N SER A 330 -22.94 -15.06 -7.07
CA SER A 330 -21.57 -15.48 -6.73
C SER A 330 -20.85 -16.09 -7.92
N TRP A 331 -19.53 -15.93 -7.97
CA TRP A 331 -18.65 -16.48 -9.00
C TRP A 331 -17.35 -17.01 -8.39
N ASP A 332 -16.59 -17.76 -9.18
CA ASP A 332 -15.23 -18.21 -8.81
C ASP A 332 -14.20 -17.13 -9.19
N GLN A 333 -13.31 -16.83 -8.25
CA GLN A 333 -12.20 -15.92 -8.40
C GLN A 333 -10.94 -16.60 -7.83
N ASP A 334 -10.04 -17.03 -8.71
CA ASP A 334 -8.77 -17.67 -8.33
C ASP A 334 -8.95 -18.88 -7.38
N GLY A 335 -10.06 -19.63 -7.55
CA GLY A 335 -10.36 -20.86 -6.82
C GLY A 335 -11.12 -20.69 -5.51
N TYR A 336 -11.44 -19.46 -5.09
CA TYR A 336 -12.41 -19.19 -4.01
C TYR A 336 -13.60 -18.39 -4.56
N ARG A 337 -14.73 -18.40 -3.84
CA ARG A 337 -15.94 -17.70 -4.31
C ARG A 337 -15.95 -16.25 -3.84
N VAL A 338 -16.42 -15.36 -4.70
CA VAL A 338 -16.77 -13.97 -4.36
C VAL A 338 -18.25 -13.79 -4.62
N ALA A 339 -18.92 -12.97 -3.81
CA ALA A 339 -20.33 -12.66 -3.99
C ALA A 339 -20.58 -11.17 -4.01
N GLU A 340 -21.55 -10.78 -4.83
CA GLU A 340 -22.24 -9.50 -4.71
C GLU A 340 -23.37 -9.67 -3.69
N VAL A 341 -23.48 -8.72 -2.76
CA VAL A 341 -24.32 -8.85 -1.59
C VAL A 341 -25.17 -7.63 -1.32
N GLU A 342 -26.32 -7.87 -0.69
CA GLU A 342 -27.18 -6.84 -0.14
C GLU A 342 -27.12 -6.91 1.39
N TRP A 343 -26.82 -5.76 2.03
CA TRP A 343 -26.78 -5.66 3.49
C TRP A 343 -28.18 -5.67 4.08
N VAL A 344 -28.42 -6.56 5.04
CA VAL A 344 -29.76 -6.77 5.60
C VAL A 344 -29.89 -6.05 6.93
N GLN A 345 -30.92 -5.21 7.05
CA GLN A 345 -31.33 -4.55 8.30
C GLN A 345 -32.70 -5.06 8.77
N ASP A 346 -32.92 -5.04 10.08
CA ASP A 346 -34.21 -5.37 10.68
C ASP A 346 -35.29 -4.38 10.26
N ASP A 347 -36.53 -4.87 10.21
CA ASP A 347 -37.68 -4.02 10.00
C ASP A 347 -37.91 -3.17 11.26
N PRO A 348 -38.29 -1.88 11.13
CA PRO A 348 -38.52 -1.04 12.29
C PRO A 348 -39.64 -1.64 13.16
N PRO A 349 -39.48 -1.69 14.49
CA PRO A 349 -40.45 -2.34 15.36
C PRO A 349 -41.77 -1.55 15.37
N ARG A 350 -42.88 -2.28 15.45
CA ARG A 350 -44.22 -1.68 15.56
C ARG A 350 -44.34 -0.82 16.82
N MET A 351 -43.84 -1.32 17.95
CA MET A 351 -43.83 -0.64 19.24
C MET A 351 -42.46 -0.78 19.91
N ARG A 352 -41.68 0.31 19.92
CA ARG A 352 -40.32 0.33 20.49
C ARG A 352 -40.29 -0.02 21.98
N ALA A 353 -41.28 0.43 22.75
CA ALA A 353 -41.36 0.17 24.17
C ALA A 353 -41.55 -1.33 24.47
N GLU A 354 -42.47 -1.99 23.77
CA GLU A 354 -42.73 -3.43 23.94
C GLU A 354 -41.51 -4.28 23.56
N LEU A 355 -40.84 -3.94 22.46
CA LEU A 355 -39.60 -4.61 22.07
C LEU A 355 -38.51 -4.44 23.15
N GLN A 356 -38.39 -3.24 23.72
CA GLN A 356 -37.43 -2.99 24.79
C GLN A 356 -37.75 -3.81 26.05
N ASP A 357 -39.01 -3.91 26.44
CA ASP A 357 -39.44 -4.71 27.59
C ASP A 357 -39.15 -6.20 27.38
N ILE A 358 -39.46 -6.73 26.19
CA ILE A 358 -39.15 -8.12 25.83
C ILE A 358 -37.64 -8.35 25.84
N THR A 359 -36.86 -7.39 25.35
CA THR A 359 -35.39 -7.45 25.34
C THR A 359 -34.82 -7.48 26.75
N ASN A 360 -35.31 -6.61 27.64
CA ASN A 360 -34.89 -6.56 29.05
C ASN A 360 -35.21 -7.87 29.77
N ASN A 361 -36.43 -8.39 29.62
CA ASN A 361 -36.83 -9.68 30.17
C ASN A 361 -35.97 -10.84 29.65
N ALA A 362 -35.63 -10.82 28.36
CA ALA A 362 -34.74 -11.81 27.75
C ALA A 362 -33.31 -11.71 28.29
N ALA A 363 -32.80 -10.49 28.51
CA ALA A 363 -31.48 -10.24 29.08
C ALA A 363 -31.38 -10.76 30.52
N GLU A 364 -32.38 -10.50 31.36
CA GLU A 364 -32.43 -11.05 32.72
C GLU A 364 -32.43 -12.58 32.72
N TYR A 365 -33.23 -13.20 31.85
CA TYR A 365 -33.25 -14.66 31.72
C TYR A 365 -31.90 -15.22 31.25
N ALA A 366 -31.28 -14.60 30.24
CA ALA A 366 -29.97 -14.99 29.72
C ALA A 366 -28.86 -14.88 30.77
N GLN A 367 -28.82 -13.78 31.53
CA GLN A 367 -27.87 -13.59 32.63
C GLN A 367 -28.06 -14.62 33.75
N SER A 368 -29.32 -14.91 34.11
CA SER A 368 -29.67 -15.93 35.09
C SER A 368 -29.21 -17.32 34.62
N TRP A 369 -29.41 -17.63 33.34
CA TRP A 369 -28.93 -18.85 32.71
C TRP A 369 -27.40 -18.93 32.69
N LEU A 370 -26.70 -17.87 32.30
CA LEU A 370 -25.23 -17.81 32.27
C LEU A 370 -24.63 -18.06 33.65
N ARG A 371 -25.23 -17.51 34.71
CA ARG A 371 -24.81 -17.75 36.10
C ARG A 371 -24.86 -19.23 36.46
N ARG A 372 -26.01 -19.89 36.21
CA ARG A 372 -26.18 -21.33 36.43
C ARG A 372 -25.23 -22.16 35.58
N ALA A 373 -25.06 -21.80 34.31
CA ALA A 373 -24.18 -22.51 33.38
C ALA A 373 -22.71 -22.42 33.81
N LYS A 374 -22.25 -21.24 34.26
CA LYS A 374 -20.89 -21.04 34.81
C LYS A 374 -20.67 -21.83 36.09
N GLU A 375 -21.67 -21.86 36.99
CA GLU A 375 -21.63 -22.67 38.21
C GLU A 375 -21.50 -24.16 37.92
N ALA A 376 -22.30 -24.67 36.98
CA ALA A 376 -22.22 -26.06 36.52
C ALA A 376 -20.89 -26.38 35.82
N ALA A 377 -20.27 -25.40 35.16
CA ALA A 377 -19.00 -25.56 34.45
C ALA A 377 -17.76 -25.32 35.32
N ARG A 378 -17.88 -25.12 36.64
CA ARG A 378 -16.74 -24.76 37.53
C ARG A 378 -15.55 -25.73 37.44
N GLN A 379 -15.80 -27.02 37.20
CA GLN A 379 -14.76 -28.04 37.08
C GLN A 379 -14.25 -28.23 35.65
N ASP A 380 -14.93 -27.67 34.65
CA ASP A 380 -14.55 -27.72 33.24
C ASP A 380 -14.01 -26.36 32.79
N ARG A 381 -12.68 -26.20 32.90
CA ARG A 381 -11.99 -24.95 32.57
C ARG A 381 -12.30 -24.46 31.14
N ARG A 382 -12.36 -25.36 30.16
CA ARG A 382 -12.60 -25.01 28.75
C ARG A 382 -14.03 -24.51 28.54
N ARG A 383 -15.01 -25.19 29.15
CA ARG A 383 -16.41 -24.78 29.08
C ARG A 383 -16.64 -23.45 29.81
N LEU A 384 -16.00 -23.24 30.96
CA LEU A 384 -16.09 -21.99 31.69
C LEU A 384 -15.50 -20.82 30.89
N GLU A 385 -14.33 -21.00 30.28
CA GLU A 385 -13.70 -20.01 29.41
C GLU A 385 -14.59 -19.64 28.22
N LYS A 386 -15.21 -20.62 27.55
CA LYS A 386 -16.18 -20.38 26.48
C LYS A 386 -17.37 -19.53 26.95
N LEU A 387 -17.92 -19.81 28.14
CA LEU A 387 -19.04 -19.05 28.70
C LEU A 387 -18.66 -17.62 29.06
N LEU A 388 -17.46 -17.41 29.62
CA LEU A 388 -16.94 -16.07 29.92
C LEU A 388 -16.74 -15.26 28.64
N ASN A 389 -16.22 -15.87 27.58
CA ASN A 389 -16.03 -15.20 26.29
C ASN A 389 -17.37 -14.81 25.65
N VAL A 390 -18.40 -15.67 25.72
CA VAL A 390 -19.73 -15.33 25.20
C VAL A 390 -20.40 -14.24 26.04
N GLU A 391 -20.26 -14.25 27.36
CA GLU A 391 -20.78 -13.20 28.24
C GLU A 391 -20.10 -11.85 27.98
N ALA A 392 -18.78 -11.84 27.73
CA ALA A 392 -18.04 -10.63 27.38
C ALA A 392 -18.50 -10.00 26.05
N MET A 393 -19.06 -10.81 25.14
CA MET A 393 -19.61 -10.35 23.86
C MET A 393 -21.06 -9.85 23.95
N MET A 394 -21.68 -9.86 25.15
CA MET A 394 -23.08 -9.45 25.33
C MET A 394 -23.29 -7.97 24.94
N PRO A 395 -24.11 -7.69 23.91
CA PRO A 395 -24.47 -6.33 23.55
C PRO A 395 -25.33 -5.66 24.63
N THR A 396 -25.39 -4.33 24.60
CA THR A 396 -26.34 -3.60 25.44
C THR A 396 -27.78 -4.00 25.10
N PRO A 397 -28.66 -4.22 26.09
CA PRO A 397 -30.09 -4.42 25.84
C PRO A 397 -30.78 -3.24 25.14
N LEU A 398 -30.13 -2.07 25.08
CA LEU A 398 -30.60 -0.91 24.31
C LEU A 398 -30.44 -1.07 22.79
N ASP A 399 -29.76 -2.14 22.35
CA ASP A 399 -29.68 -2.57 20.95
C ASP A 399 -30.34 -3.96 20.80
N PRO A 400 -31.67 -4.01 20.67
CA PRO A 400 -32.42 -5.27 20.58
C PRO A 400 -31.98 -6.16 19.41
N GLU A 401 -31.59 -5.57 18.29
CA GLU A 401 -31.17 -6.31 17.10
C GLU A 401 -29.90 -7.11 17.38
N ARG A 402 -28.83 -6.43 17.84
CA ARG A 402 -27.59 -7.13 18.19
C ARG A 402 -27.80 -8.11 19.34
N PHE A 403 -28.56 -7.70 20.36
CA PHE A 403 -28.87 -8.57 21.49
C PHE A 403 -29.58 -9.86 21.04
N SER A 404 -30.51 -9.78 20.08
CA SER A 404 -31.25 -10.96 19.59
C SER A 404 -30.35 -12.00 18.93
N PHE A 405 -29.30 -11.56 18.21
CA PHE A 405 -28.30 -12.48 17.63
C PHE A 405 -27.39 -13.07 18.71
N TRP A 406 -26.88 -12.23 19.62
CA TRP A 406 -26.09 -12.70 20.75
C TRP A 406 -26.84 -13.75 21.58
N LEU A 407 -28.12 -13.52 21.87
CA LEU A 407 -28.96 -14.46 22.62
C LEU A 407 -28.98 -15.85 21.96
N ALA A 408 -29.05 -15.90 20.62
CA ALA A 408 -29.03 -17.17 19.90
C ALA A 408 -27.67 -17.91 19.99
N THR A 409 -26.56 -17.19 20.24
CA THR A 409 -25.23 -17.79 20.42
C THR A 409 -25.08 -18.60 21.72
N LEU A 410 -25.98 -18.39 22.70
CA LEU A 410 -25.96 -19.10 23.99
C LEU A 410 -26.34 -20.59 23.85
N SER A 411 -26.95 -20.98 22.73
CA SER A 411 -27.33 -22.36 22.44
C SER A 411 -26.64 -22.85 21.17
N ASP A 412 -26.15 -24.09 21.18
CA ASP A 412 -25.58 -24.70 19.98
C ASP A 412 -26.70 -25.17 19.05
N ARG A 413 -26.70 -24.69 17.80
CA ARG A 413 -27.78 -24.90 16.84
C ARG A 413 -27.29 -25.53 15.54
N LYS A 414 -28.17 -26.27 14.89
CA LYS A 414 -27.89 -26.85 13.59
C LYS A 414 -27.77 -25.74 12.53
N PRO A 415 -26.97 -25.94 11.46
CA PRO A 415 -26.77 -24.95 10.41
C PRO A 415 -28.07 -24.36 9.84
N TYR A 416 -29.08 -25.18 9.57
CA TYR A 416 -30.36 -24.69 9.03
C TYR A 416 -31.09 -23.74 9.99
N GLU A 417 -31.02 -23.96 11.30
CA GLU A 417 -31.67 -23.10 12.30
C GLU A 417 -30.95 -21.77 12.42
N LYS A 418 -29.62 -21.78 12.28
CA LYS A 418 -28.81 -20.55 12.21
C LYS A 418 -29.16 -19.76 10.94
N LEU A 419 -29.37 -20.41 9.78
CA LEU A 419 -29.85 -19.74 8.56
C LEU A 419 -31.21 -19.08 8.78
N GLU A 420 -32.16 -19.78 9.38
CA GLU A 420 -33.47 -19.20 9.67
C GLU A 420 -33.35 -17.93 10.54
N LEU A 421 -32.49 -17.95 11.55
CA LEU A 421 -32.22 -16.76 12.38
C LEU A 421 -31.63 -15.61 11.55
N LEU A 422 -30.76 -15.90 10.57
CA LEU A 422 -30.23 -14.90 9.64
C LEU A 422 -31.31 -14.34 8.70
N ARG A 423 -32.38 -15.09 8.40
CA ARG A 423 -33.49 -14.64 7.53
C ARG A 423 -34.53 -13.77 8.25
N ILE A 424 -34.72 -13.96 9.55
CA ILE A 424 -35.75 -13.24 10.33
C ILE A 424 -35.43 -11.75 10.42
N ARG A 425 -36.25 -10.88 9.82
CA ARG A 425 -36.11 -9.41 9.88
C ARG A 425 -36.85 -8.76 11.06
N ASP A 426 -37.74 -9.50 11.71
CA ASP A 426 -38.43 -9.07 12.92
C ASP A 426 -37.58 -9.40 14.15
N THR A 427 -37.06 -8.37 14.83
CA THR A 427 -36.23 -8.52 16.03
C THR A 427 -36.98 -9.22 17.17
N GLU A 428 -38.26 -8.93 17.35
CA GLU A 428 -39.06 -9.49 18.44
C GLU A 428 -39.25 -11.00 18.25
N GLU A 429 -39.54 -11.42 17.02
CA GLU A 429 -39.63 -12.84 16.66
C GLU A 429 -38.29 -13.55 16.88
N ARG A 430 -37.16 -12.90 16.51
CA ARG A 430 -35.82 -13.48 16.73
C ARG A 430 -35.53 -13.67 18.22
N ILE A 431 -35.89 -12.72 19.09
CA ILE A 431 -35.73 -12.84 20.55
C ILE A 431 -36.59 -13.99 21.08
N LYS A 432 -37.88 -14.04 20.71
CA LYS A 432 -38.78 -15.12 21.14
C LYS A 432 -38.23 -16.50 20.76
N ARG A 433 -37.75 -16.63 19.52
CA ARG A 433 -37.17 -17.88 19.02
C ARG A 433 -35.85 -18.24 19.72
N GLY A 434 -34.99 -17.25 19.98
CA GLY A 434 -33.77 -17.41 20.78
C GLY A 434 -34.05 -17.91 22.20
N LEU A 435 -35.08 -17.37 22.87
CA LEU A 435 -35.50 -17.84 24.20
C LEU A 435 -36.02 -19.28 24.17
N VAL A 436 -36.78 -19.66 23.15
CA VAL A 436 -37.26 -21.05 22.97
C VAL A 436 -36.07 -22.00 22.82
N TYR A 437 -35.08 -21.63 22.00
CA TYR A 437 -33.87 -22.44 21.82
C TYR A 437 -33.04 -22.56 23.11
N LEU A 438 -32.87 -21.46 23.86
CA LEU A 438 -32.14 -21.46 25.12
C LEU A 438 -32.81 -22.35 26.18
N ARG A 439 -34.15 -22.29 26.30
CA ARG A 439 -34.93 -23.14 27.20
C ARG A 439 -34.81 -24.62 26.84
N ALA A 440 -34.93 -24.95 25.55
CA ALA A 440 -34.78 -26.32 25.07
C ALA A 440 -33.36 -26.86 25.33
N TYR A 441 -32.34 -26.01 25.15
CA TYR A 441 -30.95 -26.35 25.43
C TYR A 441 -30.70 -26.59 26.93
N GLU A 442 -31.30 -25.78 27.82
CA GLU A 442 -31.24 -25.99 29.27
C GLU A 442 -31.88 -27.33 29.68
N GLN A 443 -33.05 -27.68 29.11
CA GLN A 443 -33.72 -28.95 29.39
C GLN A 443 -32.91 -30.16 28.88
N GLY A 444 -32.39 -30.09 27.65
CA GLY A 444 -31.57 -31.16 27.07
C GLY A 444 -30.23 -31.35 27.78
N SER A 445 -29.65 -30.29 28.34
CA SER A 445 -28.41 -30.36 29.13
C SER A 445 -28.59 -30.95 30.53
N ARG A 446 -29.81 -30.88 31.10
CA ARG A 446 -30.14 -31.49 32.40
C ARG A 446 -30.42 -32.99 32.33
N LEU A 447 -30.67 -33.52 31.13
CA LEU A 447 -30.96 -34.93 30.87
C LEU A 447 -29.71 -35.74 30.50
N ARG A 448 -28.52 -35.11 30.43
CA ARG A 448 -27.25 -35.75 30.05
C ARG A 448 -26.27 -35.85 31.21
#